data_AF-A0A316PM29-F1
#
_entry.id   AF-A0A316PM29-F1
#
_cell.length_a   1.000
_cell.length_b   1.000
_cell.length_c   1.000
_cell.angle_alpha   90.00
_cell.angle_beta   90.00
_cell.angle_gamma   90.00
#
_symmetry.space_group_name_H-M   'P 1'
#
loop_
_entity.id
_entity.type
_entity.pdbx_description
1 polymer ?
#
loop_
_entity_poly.entity_id
_entity_poly.type
_entity_poly.pdbx_seq_one_letter_code
_entity_poly.pdbx_strand_id
1 'polypeptide(L)'
;MAAQDSRIDTILQSPGSYPQALLEMLARDISLLEFALGFPEKQGNVYADSIGSAQKGQFPLLLQWDERWGYGPYGDSFLAISGCAPTALAMVAAGLTGDAGVTPYTIAQYAEQNGYYVPGQGTSWALMTEGCRQFGVQGEELALSEGAVMGALENGEPVICSMRPGDFTTKGHFIVLVGTEDGKIRVHDPNSIQRSSQLWSWAALEPQIKGLWAFHAL
;
A
#
# COMPACT_ATOMS: atom_id res chain seq x y z
N MET A 1 -17.65 1.30 -23.74
CA MET A 1 -16.53 2.26 -23.79
C MET A 1 -16.85 3.34 -22.78
N ALA A 2 -16.16 3.36 -21.64
CA ALA A 2 -16.33 4.46 -20.70
C ALA A 2 -15.91 5.75 -21.42
N ALA A 3 -16.75 6.78 -21.36
CA ALA A 3 -16.41 8.09 -21.89
C ALA A 3 -15.05 8.49 -21.30
N GLN A 4 -14.07 8.77 -22.18
CA GLN A 4 -12.79 9.33 -21.74
C GLN A 4 -13.11 10.62 -20.98
N ASP A 5 -12.74 10.67 -19.71
CA ASP A 5 -12.80 11.89 -18.92
C ASP A 5 -11.96 12.94 -19.64
N SER A 6 -12.59 14.04 -20.08
CA SER A 6 -11.94 15.06 -20.90
C SER A 6 -10.73 15.70 -20.21
N ARG A 7 -10.60 15.55 -18.89
CA ARG A 7 -9.44 16.05 -18.13
C ARG A 7 -8.18 15.24 -18.41
N ILE A 8 -8.29 14.03 -18.97
CA ILE A 8 -7.13 13.28 -19.48
C ILE A 8 -6.38 14.09 -20.55
N ASP A 9 -7.07 14.93 -21.33
CA ASP A 9 -6.44 15.76 -22.36
C ASP A 9 -5.40 16.72 -21.75
N THR A 10 -5.61 17.20 -20.53
CA THR A 10 -4.63 18.03 -19.81
C THR A 10 -3.29 17.30 -19.62
N ILE A 11 -3.35 16.00 -19.29
CA ILE A 11 -2.17 15.17 -19.09
C ILE A 11 -1.51 14.85 -20.45
N LEU A 12 -2.31 14.57 -21.48
CA LEU A 12 -1.84 14.26 -22.83
C LEU A 12 -1.19 15.46 -23.54
N GLN A 13 -1.58 16.69 -23.19
CA GLN A 13 -0.96 17.91 -23.72
C GLN A 13 0.43 18.17 -23.15
N SER A 14 0.71 17.68 -21.93
CA SER A 14 1.98 17.91 -21.22
C SER A 14 2.53 16.64 -20.55
N PRO A 15 2.72 15.52 -21.28
CA PRO A 15 3.11 14.24 -20.67
C PRO A 15 4.47 14.29 -19.97
N GLY A 16 5.37 15.20 -20.39
CA GLY A 16 6.68 15.40 -19.76
C GLY A 16 6.63 15.99 -18.34
N SER A 17 5.48 16.48 -17.89
CA SER A 17 5.28 16.98 -16.53
C SER A 17 5.00 15.88 -15.50
N TYR A 18 4.93 14.61 -15.94
CA TYR A 18 4.54 13.47 -15.12
C TYR A 18 5.59 12.36 -15.21
N PRO A 19 5.91 11.67 -14.11
CA PRO A 19 6.70 10.45 -14.16
C PRO A 19 6.01 9.41 -15.03
N GLN A 20 6.78 8.71 -15.89
CA GLN A 20 6.24 7.66 -16.75
C GLN A 20 5.46 6.59 -15.95
N ALA A 21 5.99 6.19 -14.78
CA ALA A 21 5.32 5.21 -13.92
C ALA A 21 3.94 5.69 -13.44
N LEU A 22 3.75 6.99 -13.19
CA LEU A 22 2.45 7.56 -12.82
C LEU A 22 1.46 7.47 -13.99
N LEU A 23 1.91 7.75 -15.22
CA LEU A 23 1.07 7.62 -16.41
C LEU A 23 0.67 6.16 -16.66
N GLU A 24 1.59 5.21 -16.45
CA GLU A 24 1.31 3.77 -16.53
C GLU A 24 0.31 3.31 -15.47
N MET A 25 0.38 3.86 -14.25
CA MET A 25 -0.61 3.62 -13.19
C MET A 25 -1.98 4.17 -13.58
N LEU A 26 -2.05 5.43 -14.04
CA LEU A 26 -3.30 6.07 -14.46
C LEU A 26 -3.98 5.33 -15.62
N ALA A 27 -3.19 4.82 -16.57
CA ALA A 27 -3.71 4.03 -17.69
C ALA A 27 -4.38 2.72 -17.24
N ARG A 28 -4.03 2.21 -16.06
CA ARG A 28 -4.59 0.98 -15.46
C ARG A 28 -5.75 1.27 -14.52
N ASP A 29 -5.73 2.42 -13.83
CA ASP A 29 -6.75 2.81 -12.87
C ASP A 29 -7.06 4.31 -12.98
N ILE A 30 -8.22 4.62 -13.57
CA ILE A 30 -8.66 6.01 -13.77
C ILE A 30 -8.99 6.72 -12.45
N SER A 31 -9.14 6.00 -11.33
CA SER A 31 -9.36 6.62 -10.03
C SER A 31 -8.17 7.47 -9.55
N LEU A 32 -6.97 7.29 -10.14
CA LEU A 32 -5.82 8.17 -9.93
C LEU A 32 -5.94 9.54 -10.58
N LEU A 33 -6.96 9.82 -11.39
CA LEU A 33 -6.99 11.01 -12.25
C LEU A 33 -6.84 12.32 -11.46
N GLU A 34 -7.52 12.51 -10.34
CA GLU A 34 -7.36 13.73 -9.51
C GLU A 34 -5.93 13.88 -9.01
N PHE A 35 -5.35 12.80 -8.48
CA PHE A 35 -3.97 12.80 -8.01
C PHE A 35 -3.00 13.11 -9.14
N ALA A 36 -3.20 12.50 -10.31
CA ALA A 36 -2.37 12.75 -11.48
C ALA A 36 -2.46 14.23 -11.89
N LEU A 37 -3.66 14.80 -12.01
CA LEU A 37 -3.86 16.21 -12.38
C LEU A 37 -3.13 17.18 -11.43
N GLY A 38 -3.12 16.89 -10.13
CA GLY A 38 -2.42 17.71 -9.13
C GLY A 38 -0.90 17.56 -9.13
N PHE A 39 -0.35 16.53 -9.78
CA PHE A 39 1.07 16.18 -9.68
C PHE A 39 2.06 17.30 -10.05
N PRO A 40 1.90 18.03 -11.18
CA PRO A 40 2.88 19.03 -11.60
C PRO A 40 3.07 20.16 -10.57
N GLU A 41 2.00 20.51 -9.85
CA GLU A 41 2.00 21.58 -8.84
C GLU A 41 2.35 21.07 -7.44
N LYS A 42 1.94 19.84 -7.10
CA LYS A 42 1.98 19.32 -5.73
C LYS A 42 3.21 18.46 -5.43
N GLN A 43 3.89 17.93 -6.46
CA GLN A 43 5.06 17.07 -6.30
C GLN A 43 6.11 17.67 -5.34
N GLY A 44 6.68 16.82 -4.48
CA GLY A 44 7.67 17.20 -3.47
C GLY A 44 7.08 17.64 -2.12
N ASN A 45 5.76 17.80 -2.00
CA ASN A 45 5.11 18.25 -0.78
C ASN A 45 4.27 17.16 -0.12
N VAL A 46 4.03 17.31 1.19
CA VAL A 46 3.14 16.47 1.99
C VAL A 46 2.15 17.36 2.72
N TYR A 47 0.89 16.95 2.72
CA TYR A 47 -0.24 17.81 3.07
C TYR A 47 -0.98 17.36 4.34
N ALA A 48 -0.66 16.17 4.88
CA ALA A 48 -1.14 15.73 6.17
C ALA A 48 -0.10 14.92 6.94
N ASP A 49 -0.13 15.06 8.25
CA ASP A 49 0.64 14.30 9.24
C ASP A 49 -0.21 13.26 9.97
N SER A 50 -1.46 13.07 9.55
CA SER A 50 -2.40 12.10 10.10
C SER A 50 -3.22 11.42 9.01
N ILE A 51 -3.61 10.16 9.25
CA ILE A 51 -4.54 9.43 8.38
C ILE A 51 -6.01 9.81 8.61
N GLY A 52 -6.27 10.72 9.55
CA GLY A 52 -7.62 11.12 9.98
C GLY A 52 -8.02 10.37 11.24
N SER A 53 -8.89 9.36 11.11
CA SER A 53 -9.34 8.51 12.21
C SER A 53 -8.71 7.13 12.16
N ALA A 54 -8.20 6.65 13.28
CA ALA A 54 -7.77 5.27 13.49
C ALA A 54 -8.57 4.69 14.66
N GLN A 55 -9.03 3.44 14.51
CA GLN A 55 -9.70 2.71 15.55
C GLN A 55 -9.04 1.35 15.71
N LYS A 56 -8.64 1.01 16.93
CA LYS A 56 -8.04 -0.29 17.22
C LYS A 56 -8.99 -1.43 16.82
N GLY A 57 -8.45 -2.41 16.08
CA GLY A 57 -9.19 -3.53 15.50
C GLY A 57 -9.87 -3.23 14.17
N GLN A 58 -9.74 -2.01 13.63
CA GLN A 58 -10.19 -1.66 12.28
C GLN A 58 -9.01 -1.22 11.44
N PHE A 59 -8.75 -1.95 10.37
CA PHE A 59 -7.67 -1.65 9.43
C PHE A 59 -8.18 -0.67 8.36
N PRO A 60 -7.73 0.58 8.33
CA PRO A 60 -8.17 1.52 7.31
C PRO A 60 -7.58 1.14 5.94
N LEU A 61 -8.35 1.33 4.86
CA LEU A 61 -7.78 1.34 3.52
C LEU A 61 -7.05 2.68 3.30
N LEU A 62 -5.74 2.63 3.12
CA LEU A 62 -4.91 3.77 2.76
C LEU A 62 -4.32 3.54 1.38
N LEU A 63 -4.32 4.58 0.54
CA LEU A 63 -3.78 4.53 -0.81
C LEU A 63 -2.44 5.23 -0.85
N GLN A 64 -1.45 4.63 -1.52
CA GLN A 64 -0.12 5.24 -1.63
C GLN A 64 -0.15 6.53 -2.46
N TRP A 65 -1.12 6.66 -3.36
CA TRP A 65 -1.39 7.83 -4.20
C TRP A 65 -2.45 8.79 -3.60
N ASP A 66 -2.75 8.70 -2.30
CA ASP A 66 -3.61 9.69 -1.65
C ASP A 66 -2.94 11.07 -1.64
N GLU A 67 -3.69 12.13 -1.98
CA GLU A 67 -3.17 13.49 -2.08
C GLU A 67 -2.54 14.03 -0.80
N ARG A 68 -2.88 13.46 0.35
CA ARG A 68 -2.30 13.82 1.65
C ARG A 68 -0.79 13.57 1.72
N TRP A 69 -0.27 12.59 0.99
CA TRP A 69 1.13 12.16 1.10
C TRP A 69 1.78 11.67 -0.20
N GLY A 70 1.00 11.25 -1.20
CA GLY A 70 1.52 10.56 -2.40
C GLY A 70 2.49 11.39 -3.23
N TYR A 71 2.42 12.72 -3.12
CA TYR A 71 3.34 13.66 -3.75
C TYR A 71 4.70 13.78 -3.04
N GLY A 72 4.84 13.23 -1.83
CA GLY A 72 6.08 13.25 -1.08
C GLY A 72 7.15 12.37 -1.71
N PRO A 73 8.43 12.77 -1.64
CA PRO A 73 9.54 11.95 -2.13
C PRO A 73 9.62 10.62 -1.38
N TYR A 74 9.92 9.54 -2.11
CA TYR A 74 10.31 8.26 -1.51
C TYR A 74 11.39 7.58 -2.35
N GLY A 75 12.64 7.67 -1.87
CA GLY A 75 13.85 7.22 -2.54
C GLY A 75 14.18 8.07 -3.76
N ASP A 76 14.32 7.42 -4.91
CA ASP A 76 14.52 8.08 -6.21
C ASP A 76 13.19 8.46 -6.91
N SER A 77 12.07 8.36 -6.19
CA SER A 77 10.72 8.50 -6.75
C SER A 77 9.78 9.20 -5.75
N PHE A 78 8.49 8.93 -5.86
CA PHE A 78 7.43 9.47 -5.01
C PHE A 78 6.70 8.34 -4.30
N LEU A 79 6.14 8.64 -3.14
CA LEU A 79 5.36 7.68 -2.36
C LEU A 79 4.21 7.07 -3.19
N ALA A 80 3.57 7.85 -4.06
CA ALA A 80 2.54 7.34 -4.96
C ALA A 80 3.01 6.22 -5.89
N ILE A 81 4.32 6.12 -6.19
CA ILE A 81 4.87 5.14 -7.14
C ILE A 81 5.52 3.97 -6.39
N SER A 82 6.33 4.25 -5.37
CA SER A 82 7.15 3.25 -4.66
C SER A 82 6.64 2.91 -3.25
N GLY A 83 5.55 3.53 -2.78
CA GLY A 83 5.10 3.52 -1.39
C GLY A 83 4.28 2.32 -0.92
N CYS A 84 4.13 1.26 -1.72
CA CYS A 84 3.25 0.13 -1.36
C CYS A 84 3.54 -0.48 0.02
N ALA A 85 4.80 -0.71 0.37
CA ALA A 85 5.20 -1.25 1.67
C ALA A 85 4.96 -0.27 2.84
N PRO A 86 5.41 1.00 2.77
CA PRO A 86 5.08 1.99 3.79
C PRO A 86 3.58 2.17 4.00
N THR A 87 2.79 2.19 2.93
CA THR A 87 1.33 2.29 3.02
C THR A 87 0.72 1.04 3.65
N ALA A 88 1.15 -0.16 3.25
CA ALA A 88 0.69 -1.42 3.85
C ALA A 88 0.98 -1.48 5.36
N LEU A 89 2.19 -1.09 5.78
CA LEU A 89 2.56 -1.06 7.18
C LEU A 89 1.78 0.01 7.97
N ALA A 90 1.46 1.15 7.36
CA ALA A 90 0.65 2.18 8.00
C ALA A 90 -0.78 1.69 8.28
N MET A 91 -1.38 0.93 7.36
CA MET A 91 -2.69 0.31 7.56
C MET A 91 -2.68 -0.66 8.75
N VAL A 92 -1.66 -1.51 8.81
CA VAL A 92 -1.48 -2.49 9.90
C VAL A 92 -1.22 -1.79 11.24
N ALA A 93 -0.30 -0.84 11.28
CA ALA A 93 0.04 -0.09 12.48
C ALA A 93 -1.18 0.66 13.02
N ALA A 94 -1.85 1.45 12.19
CA ALA A 94 -3.03 2.20 12.60
C ALA A 94 -4.16 1.29 13.12
N GLY A 95 -4.39 0.14 12.48
CA GLY A 95 -5.41 -0.81 12.93
C GLY A 95 -5.06 -1.54 14.22
N LEU A 96 -3.78 -1.87 14.44
CA LEU A 96 -3.34 -2.58 15.66
C LEU A 96 -3.19 -1.66 16.87
N THR A 97 -2.74 -0.42 16.67
CA THR A 97 -2.41 0.52 17.76
C THR A 97 -3.51 1.55 17.98
N GLY A 98 -4.31 1.87 16.96
CA GLY A 98 -5.22 3.02 16.96
C GLY A 98 -4.50 4.37 16.77
N ASP A 99 -3.23 4.37 16.39
CA ASP A 99 -2.45 5.59 16.18
C ASP A 99 -2.69 6.16 14.77
N ALA A 100 -3.36 7.31 14.70
CA ALA A 100 -3.63 8.00 13.44
C ALA A 100 -2.42 8.80 12.90
N GLY A 101 -1.38 9.01 13.71
CA GLY A 101 -0.14 9.71 13.31
C GLY A 101 0.82 8.85 12.50
N VAL A 102 0.60 7.53 12.45
CA VAL A 102 1.39 6.61 11.62
C VAL A 102 0.90 6.66 10.18
N THR A 103 1.34 7.68 9.44
CA THR A 103 0.99 7.83 8.02
C THR A 103 1.91 7.01 7.11
N PRO A 104 1.48 6.71 5.88
CA PRO A 104 2.36 6.12 4.88
C PRO A 104 3.67 6.89 4.67
N TYR A 105 3.64 8.22 4.77
CA TYR A 105 4.83 9.05 4.59
C TYR A 105 5.78 9.00 5.80
N THR A 106 5.26 8.97 7.04
CA THR A 106 6.15 8.85 8.21
C THR A 106 6.93 7.53 8.18
N ILE A 107 6.28 6.44 7.76
CA ILE A 107 6.95 5.15 7.56
C ILE A 107 7.96 5.21 6.41
N ALA A 108 7.63 5.87 5.30
CA ALA A 108 8.53 6.01 4.16
C ALA A 108 9.82 6.77 4.54
N GLN A 109 9.69 7.88 5.27
CA GLN A 109 10.84 8.64 5.78
C GLN A 109 11.70 7.81 6.74
N TYR A 110 11.06 7.08 7.66
CA TYR A 110 11.77 6.16 8.54
C TYR A 110 12.52 5.08 7.74
N ALA A 111 11.87 4.50 6.72
CA ALA A 111 12.46 3.47 5.88
C ALA A 111 13.71 3.96 5.16
N GLU A 112 13.71 5.20 4.63
CA GLU A 112 14.91 5.78 4.03
C GLU A 112 16.01 6.03 5.05
N GLN A 113 15.69 6.67 6.17
CA GLN A 113 16.67 7.07 7.20
C GLN A 113 17.38 5.86 7.82
N ASN A 114 16.73 4.70 7.84
CA ASN A 114 17.23 3.48 8.46
C ASN A 114 17.66 2.41 7.44
N GLY A 115 17.80 2.77 6.16
CA GLY A 115 18.36 1.87 5.14
C GLY A 115 17.43 0.74 4.69
N TYR A 116 16.12 0.86 4.92
CA TYR A 116 15.11 -0.08 4.44
C TYR A 116 14.64 0.21 3.02
N TYR A 117 14.97 1.36 2.43
CA TYR A 117 14.72 1.61 1.01
C TYR A 117 15.81 0.98 0.12
N VAL A 118 15.39 0.32 -0.96
CA VAL A 118 16.24 -0.33 -1.95
C VAL A 118 15.95 0.27 -3.33
N PRO A 119 16.91 0.99 -3.95
CA PRO A 119 16.72 1.63 -5.25
C PRO A 119 16.19 0.67 -6.32
N GLY A 120 15.18 1.11 -7.05
CA GLY A 120 14.52 0.32 -8.10
C GLY A 120 13.69 -0.89 -7.63
N GLN A 121 13.70 -1.23 -6.34
CA GLN A 121 12.91 -2.34 -5.77
C GLN A 121 11.84 -1.86 -4.78
N GLY A 122 12.00 -0.68 -4.18
CA GLY A 122 11.09 -0.16 -3.17
C GLY A 122 11.62 -0.44 -1.77
N THR A 123 10.89 -1.20 -0.96
CA THR A 123 11.22 -1.40 0.46
C THR A 123 11.70 -2.81 0.75
N SER A 124 12.77 -2.92 1.53
CA SER A 124 13.32 -4.18 2.04
C SER A 124 12.33 -4.90 2.95
N TRP A 125 12.33 -6.23 2.87
CA TRP A 125 11.54 -7.09 3.76
C TRP A 125 11.91 -6.94 5.24
N ALA A 126 13.12 -6.47 5.54
CA ALA A 126 13.54 -6.18 6.92
C ALA A 126 12.66 -5.09 7.60
N LEU A 127 11.98 -4.23 6.83
CA LEU A 127 10.98 -3.32 7.40
C LEU A 127 9.79 -4.10 8.00
N MET A 128 9.41 -5.24 7.42
CA MET A 128 8.27 -6.05 7.85
C MET A 128 8.53 -6.82 9.15
N THR A 129 9.80 -6.98 9.55
CA THR A 129 10.18 -7.77 10.74
C THR A 129 10.87 -6.92 11.81
N GLU A 130 11.87 -6.13 11.43
CA GLU A 130 12.70 -5.37 12.38
C GLU A 130 12.25 -3.92 12.47
N GLY A 131 12.10 -3.24 11.33
CA GLY A 131 11.78 -1.82 11.29
C GLY A 131 10.35 -1.49 11.75
N CYS A 132 9.43 -2.43 11.64
CA CYS A 132 8.03 -2.24 12.04
C CYS A 132 7.83 -1.96 13.54
N ARG A 133 8.78 -2.39 14.39
CA ARG A 133 8.74 -2.20 15.85
C ARG A 133 8.71 -0.73 16.26
N GLN A 134 9.25 0.16 15.44
CA GLN A 134 9.18 1.61 15.65
C GLN A 134 7.74 2.13 15.69
N PHE A 135 6.79 1.42 15.05
CA PHE A 135 5.39 1.80 14.94
C PHE A 135 4.48 0.99 15.88
N GLY A 136 5.04 0.38 16.93
CA GLY A 136 4.28 -0.34 17.95
C GLY A 136 3.72 -1.69 17.50
N VAL A 137 4.26 -2.25 16.41
CA VAL A 137 3.83 -3.55 15.87
C VAL A 137 5.03 -4.46 15.61
N GLN A 138 4.81 -5.77 15.64
CA GLN A 138 5.80 -6.78 15.29
C GLN A 138 5.23 -7.64 14.16
N GLY A 139 6.01 -7.82 13.10
CA GLY A 139 5.72 -8.76 12.03
C GLY A 139 6.54 -10.04 12.16
N GLU A 140 5.91 -11.17 11.95
CA GLU A 140 6.53 -12.50 11.96
C GLU A 140 6.25 -13.21 10.64
N GLU A 141 7.27 -13.82 10.05
CA GLU A 141 7.11 -14.55 8.79
C GLU A 141 6.16 -15.73 8.99
N LEU A 142 5.20 -15.84 8.10
CA LEU A 142 4.15 -16.85 8.16
C LEU A 142 4.38 -17.90 7.07
N ALA A 143 4.07 -19.16 7.38
CA ALA A 143 4.11 -20.22 6.37
C ALA A 143 3.09 -19.93 5.26
N LEU A 144 3.52 -20.07 3.99
CA LEU A 144 2.62 -19.96 2.83
C LEU A 144 1.65 -21.14 2.78
N SER A 145 0.53 -21.01 3.51
CA SER A 145 -0.54 -22.00 3.53
C SER A 145 -1.86 -21.34 3.93
N GLU A 146 -2.97 -21.88 3.42
CA GLU A 146 -4.31 -21.39 3.73
C GLU A 146 -4.58 -21.40 5.23
N GLY A 147 -4.27 -22.52 5.90
CA GLY A 147 -4.52 -22.67 7.34
C GLY A 147 -3.76 -21.66 8.19
N ALA A 148 -2.51 -21.36 7.86
CA ALA A 148 -1.73 -20.36 8.60
C ALA A 148 -2.31 -18.94 8.42
N VAL A 149 -2.65 -18.57 7.18
CA VAL A 149 -3.20 -17.23 6.88
C VAL A 149 -4.59 -17.07 7.48
N MET A 150 -5.48 -18.03 7.29
CA MET A 150 -6.83 -17.96 7.86
C MET A 150 -6.79 -17.95 9.38
N GLY A 151 -5.93 -18.75 10.01
CA GLY A 151 -5.76 -18.74 11.46
C GLY A 151 -5.25 -17.41 12.01
N ALA A 152 -4.30 -16.75 11.33
CA ALA A 152 -3.85 -15.41 11.71
C ALA A 152 -5.00 -14.38 11.61
N LEU A 153 -5.71 -14.37 10.48
CA LEU A 153 -6.83 -13.45 10.26
C LEU A 153 -7.98 -13.65 11.26
N GLU A 154 -8.31 -14.90 11.60
CA GLU A 154 -9.32 -15.24 12.61
C GLU A 154 -8.92 -14.79 14.02
N ASN A 155 -7.62 -14.71 14.32
CA ASN A 155 -7.10 -14.15 15.58
C ASN A 155 -7.03 -12.61 15.57
N GLY A 156 -7.46 -11.95 14.49
CA GLY A 156 -7.42 -10.50 14.34
C GLY A 156 -6.03 -9.96 13.96
N GLU A 157 -5.12 -10.83 13.50
CA GLU A 157 -3.78 -10.47 13.05
C GLU A 157 -3.80 -10.21 11.53
N PRO A 158 -3.56 -8.97 11.07
CA PRO A 158 -3.49 -8.69 9.65
C PRO A 158 -2.19 -9.28 9.07
N VAL A 159 -2.23 -9.61 7.78
CA VAL A 159 -1.09 -10.22 7.08
C VAL A 159 -0.64 -9.32 5.93
N ILE A 160 0.60 -8.85 5.94
CA ILE A 160 1.19 -8.18 4.78
C ILE A 160 1.78 -9.22 3.84
N CYS A 161 1.44 -9.16 2.56
CA CYS A 161 1.95 -10.05 1.52
C CYS A 161 2.80 -9.27 0.52
N SER A 162 4.01 -9.76 0.23
CA SER A 162 4.80 -9.35 -0.93
C SER A 162 4.36 -10.18 -2.14
N MET A 163 3.94 -9.53 -3.21
CA MET A 163 3.34 -10.16 -4.39
C MET A 163 4.31 -10.24 -5.57
N ARG A 164 4.24 -11.33 -6.31
CA ARG A 164 4.80 -11.54 -7.66
C ARG A 164 3.83 -11.02 -8.73
N PRO A 165 4.21 -10.99 -10.02
CA PRO A 165 3.30 -10.60 -11.09
C PRO A 165 2.02 -11.45 -11.13
N GLY A 166 0.89 -10.80 -11.38
CA GLY A 166 -0.46 -11.37 -11.47
C GLY A 166 -1.52 -10.28 -11.38
N ASP A 167 -2.60 -10.50 -10.64
CA ASP A 167 -3.75 -9.59 -10.54
C ASP A 167 -3.40 -8.25 -9.88
N PHE A 168 -2.42 -8.24 -8.97
CA PHE A 168 -2.07 -7.05 -8.19
C PHE A 168 -0.96 -6.20 -8.82
N THR A 169 -0.10 -6.80 -9.63
CA THR A 169 1.11 -6.15 -10.13
C THR A 169 1.69 -6.87 -11.34
N THR A 170 2.49 -6.17 -12.13
CA THR A 170 3.30 -6.76 -13.22
C THR A 170 4.77 -6.92 -12.83
N LYS A 171 5.15 -6.50 -11.61
CA LYS A 171 6.54 -6.55 -11.10
C LYS A 171 6.53 -7.13 -9.69
N GLY A 172 6.48 -6.29 -8.67
CA GLY A 172 6.23 -6.65 -7.28
C GLY A 172 5.26 -5.65 -6.66
N HIS A 173 4.68 -6.01 -5.52
CA HIS A 173 3.75 -5.14 -4.78
C HIS A 173 3.58 -5.62 -3.35
N PHE A 174 3.11 -4.75 -2.46
CA PHE A 174 2.68 -5.12 -1.11
C PHE A 174 1.19 -4.87 -0.94
N ILE A 175 0.49 -5.84 -0.35
CA ILE A 175 -0.93 -5.76 -0.01
C ILE A 175 -1.13 -6.21 1.44
N VAL A 176 -2.28 -5.88 2.02
CA VAL A 176 -2.66 -6.30 3.38
C VAL A 176 -3.90 -7.18 3.30
N LEU A 177 -3.87 -8.33 3.95
CA LEU A 177 -5.04 -9.14 4.25
C LEU A 177 -5.51 -8.72 5.64
N VAL A 178 -6.76 -8.25 5.74
CA VAL A 178 -7.26 -7.56 6.96
C VAL A 178 -8.38 -8.32 7.68
N GLY A 179 -8.81 -9.44 7.12
CA GLY A 179 -9.82 -10.30 7.73
C GLY A 179 -10.46 -11.23 6.73
N THR A 180 -11.47 -11.96 7.19
CA THR A 180 -12.25 -12.90 6.39
C THR A 180 -13.72 -12.50 6.36
N GLU A 181 -14.37 -12.69 5.21
CA GLU A 181 -15.79 -12.41 5.00
C GLU A 181 -16.33 -13.45 4.01
N ASP A 182 -17.45 -14.10 4.34
CA ASP A 182 -18.09 -15.14 3.51
C ASP A 182 -17.13 -16.25 3.01
N GLY A 183 -16.22 -16.69 3.88
CA GLY A 183 -15.21 -17.72 3.55
C GLY A 183 -14.14 -17.25 2.56
N LYS A 184 -14.04 -15.95 2.32
CA LYS A 184 -13.02 -15.29 1.49
C LYS A 184 -12.23 -14.27 2.30
N ILE A 185 -11.17 -13.74 1.71
CA ILE A 185 -10.25 -12.81 2.34
C ILE A 185 -10.53 -11.38 1.87
N ARG A 186 -10.65 -10.47 2.83
CA ARG A 186 -10.71 -9.01 2.58
C ARG A 186 -9.29 -8.50 2.40
N VAL A 187 -9.05 -7.83 1.27
CA VAL A 187 -7.74 -7.27 0.91
C VAL A 187 -7.80 -5.75 0.97
N HIS A 188 -6.74 -5.13 1.46
CA HIS A 188 -6.43 -3.72 1.27
C HIS A 188 -5.19 -3.60 0.40
N ASP A 189 -5.43 -3.16 -0.83
CA ASP A 189 -4.41 -2.91 -1.82
C ASP A 189 -4.10 -1.39 -1.85
N PRO A 190 -2.88 -0.97 -1.47
CA PRO A 190 -2.52 0.45 -1.44
C PRO A 190 -2.52 1.13 -2.82
N ASN A 191 -2.61 0.37 -3.91
CA ASN A 191 -2.66 0.87 -5.27
C ASN A 191 -4.05 0.83 -5.92
N SER A 192 -5.08 0.23 -5.29
CA SER A 192 -6.38 0.12 -5.95
C SER A 192 -7.56 0.02 -5.01
N ILE A 193 -8.50 0.95 -5.20
CA ILE A 193 -9.81 0.91 -4.57
C ILE A 193 -10.61 -0.31 -5.09
N GLN A 194 -10.53 -0.59 -6.39
CA GLN A 194 -11.29 -1.69 -7.01
C GLN A 194 -10.85 -3.06 -6.48
N ARG A 195 -9.53 -3.31 -6.33
CA ARG A 195 -9.07 -4.59 -5.77
C ARG A 195 -9.36 -4.72 -4.29
N SER A 196 -9.51 -3.59 -3.58
CA SER A 196 -9.85 -3.54 -2.16
C SER A 196 -11.36 -3.70 -1.89
N SER A 197 -12.22 -3.38 -2.86
CA SER A 197 -13.68 -3.49 -2.70
C SER A 197 -14.21 -4.91 -2.88
N GLN A 198 -13.41 -5.83 -3.43
CA GLN A 198 -13.77 -7.23 -3.63
C GLN A 198 -13.19 -8.17 -2.56
N LEU A 199 -13.77 -9.37 -2.50
CA LEU A 199 -13.31 -10.48 -1.68
C LEU A 199 -12.53 -11.50 -2.52
N TRP A 200 -11.42 -11.99 -1.97
CA TRP A 200 -10.48 -12.86 -2.68
C TRP A 200 -10.48 -14.27 -2.11
N SER A 201 -10.47 -15.29 -2.98
CA SER A 201 -10.22 -16.67 -2.55
C SER A 201 -8.73 -16.89 -2.31
N TRP A 202 -8.38 -17.76 -1.35
CA TRP A 202 -6.99 -18.19 -1.13
C TRP A 202 -6.32 -18.66 -2.43
N ALA A 203 -6.99 -19.51 -3.20
CA ALA A 203 -6.50 -20.04 -4.48
C ALA A 203 -6.14 -18.97 -5.53
N ALA A 204 -6.71 -17.76 -5.42
CA ALA A 204 -6.35 -16.64 -6.28
C ALA A 204 -5.09 -15.92 -5.77
N LEU A 205 -4.93 -15.81 -4.45
CA LEU A 205 -3.81 -15.11 -3.82
C LEU A 205 -2.53 -15.95 -3.83
N GLU A 206 -2.61 -17.22 -3.42
CA GLU A 206 -1.47 -18.10 -3.16
C GLU A 206 -0.41 -18.12 -4.27
N PRO A 207 -0.75 -18.31 -5.56
CA PRO A 207 0.27 -18.41 -6.62
C PRO A 207 1.11 -17.13 -6.77
N GLN A 208 0.58 -16.01 -6.29
CA GLN A 208 1.17 -14.68 -6.44
C GLN A 208 1.92 -14.25 -5.18
N ILE A 209 1.82 -14.94 -4.04
CA ILE A 209 2.50 -14.54 -2.81
C ILE A 209 3.97 -15.00 -2.82
N LYS A 210 4.88 -14.02 -2.73
CA LYS A 210 6.33 -14.22 -2.64
C LYS A 210 6.82 -14.41 -1.20
N GLY A 211 6.24 -13.69 -0.25
CA GLY A 211 6.54 -13.72 1.17
C GLY A 211 5.39 -13.05 1.93
N LEU A 212 5.18 -13.42 3.19
CA LEU A 212 4.06 -12.95 3.99
C LEU A 212 4.41 -12.91 5.47
N TRP A 213 3.84 -11.93 6.17
CA TRP A 213 4.08 -11.72 7.60
C TRP A 213 2.77 -11.42 8.31
N ALA A 214 2.50 -12.11 9.40
CA ALA A 214 1.40 -11.79 10.32
C ALA A 214 1.88 -10.74 11.32
N PHE A 215 1.00 -9.80 11.69
CA PHE A 215 1.35 -8.70 12.59
C PHE A 215 0.51 -8.68 13.85
N HIS A 216 1.15 -8.32 14.96
CA HIS A 216 0.50 -8.07 16.24
C HIS A 216 1.04 -6.77 16.88
N ALA A 217 0.28 -6.20 17.80
CA ALA A 217 0.71 -5.03 18.58
C ALA A 217 1.75 -5.44 19.64
N LEU A 218 2.71 -4.55 19.92
CA LEU A 218 3.70 -4.70 21.00
C LEU A 218 3.13 -4.34 22.39
#